data_AF-A0A968SUH5-F1
#
_entry.id   AF-A0A968SUH5-F1
#
_cell.length_a   1.000
_cell.length_b   1.000
_cell.length_c   1.000
_cell.angle_alpha   90.00
_cell.angle_beta   90.00
_cell.angle_gamma   90.00
#
_symmetry.space_group_name_H-M   'P 1'
#
loop_
_entity.id
_entity.type
_entity.pdbx_description
1 polymer ?
#
loop_
_entity_poly.entity_id
_entity_poly.type
_entity_poly.pdbx_seq_one_letter_code
_entity_poly.pdbx_strand_id
1 'polypeptide(L)' 'MRDQPIVELDAVGGSMLLVRADLHRSGLIFPAVSYKGFIESEGLAALARDMGYACWGLPQIEIVHPAQ' A
#
# COMPACT_ATOMS: atom_id res chain seq x y z
N MET A 1 4.17 11.18 -13.70
CA MET A 1 3.13 10.59 -12.83
C MET A 1 1.85 11.42 -12.76
N ARG A 2 1.92 12.75 -12.62
CA ARG A 2 0.70 13.58 -12.47
C ARG A 2 -0.24 13.56 -13.67
N ASP A 3 0.26 13.22 -14.86
CA ASP A 3 -0.55 13.06 -16.07
C ASP A 3 -1.40 11.78 -16.09
N GLN A 4 -1.15 10.83 -15.17
CA GLN A 4 -1.91 9.59 -15.04
C GLN A 4 -2.84 9.67 -13.81
N PRO A 5 -4.15 9.37 -13.96
CA PRO A 5 -5.10 9.47 -12.85
C PRO A 5 -4.91 8.38 -11.79
N ILE A 6 -4.42 7.20 -12.19
CA ILE A 6 -4.13 6.06 -11.32
C ILE A 6 -2.88 5.35 -11.83
N VAL A 7 -2.02 4.89 -10.92
CA VAL A 7 -0.76 4.21 -11.24
C VAL A 7 -0.63 2.99 -10.35
N GLU A 8 -0.33 1.82 -10.92
CA GLU A 8 -0.04 0.63 -10.12
C GLU A 8 1.30 0.81 -9.39
N LEU A 9 1.37 0.39 -8.13
CA LEU A 9 2.56 0.53 -7.30
C LEU A 9 3.10 -0.82 -6.85
N ASP A 10 4.43 -0.95 -6.82
CA ASP A 10 5.12 -2.12 -6.29
C ASP A 10 5.20 -2.13 -4.76
N ALA A 11 5.17 -0.96 -4.13
CA ALA A 11 5.26 -0.75 -2.70
C ALA A 11 4.42 0.47 -2.28
N VAL A 12 4.01 0.54 -1.01
CA VAL A 12 3.23 1.65 -0.46
C VAL A 12 3.77 2.12 0.88
N GLY A 13 3.49 3.39 1.21
CA GLY A 13 3.73 3.96 2.54
C GLY A 13 2.47 3.95 3.43
N GLY A 14 2.67 4.10 4.74
CA GLY A 14 1.57 4.07 5.73
C GLY A 14 0.96 5.44 6.08
N SER A 15 1.54 6.57 5.64
CA SER A 15 1.08 7.91 6.04
C SER A 15 -0.37 8.19 5.65
N MET A 16 -0.77 7.77 4.45
CA MET A 16 -2.17 7.71 4.03
C MET A 16 -2.32 6.52 3.09
N LEU A 17 -3.06 5.51 3.54
CA LEU A 17 -3.35 4.30 2.78
C LEU A 17 -4.79 3.87 3.06
N LEU A 18 -5.59 3.77 2.01
CA LEU A 18 -6.93 3.19 2.10
C LEU A 18 -6.88 1.71 1.72
N VAL A 19 -7.24 0.85 2.67
CA VAL A 19 -7.33 -0.60 2.45
C VAL A 19 -8.77 -1.05 2.62
N ARG A 20 -9.24 -1.86 1.68
CA ARG A 20 -10.52 -2.57 1.78
C ARG A 20 -10.52 -3.47 3.02
N ALA A 21 -11.45 -3.23 3.94
CA ALA A 21 -11.49 -3.92 5.24
C ALA A 21 -11.67 -5.45 5.14
N ASP A 22 -12.32 -5.95 4.08
CA ASP A 22 -12.43 -7.39 3.86
C ASP A 22 -11.08 -8.06 3.56
N LEU A 23 -10.14 -7.34 2.93
CA LEU A 23 -8.80 -7.89 2.68
C LEU A 23 -8.04 -8.15 3.98
N HIS A 24 -8.13 -7.22 4.95
CA HIS A 24 -7.57 -7.43 6.28
C HIS A 24 -8.21 -8.64 6.97
N ARG A 25 -9.54 -8.78 6.90
CA ARG A 25 -10.25 -9.94 7.47
C ARG A 25 -9.87 -11.26 6.79
N SER A 26 -9.44 -11.22 5.54
CA SER A 26 -8.94 -12.38 4.79
C SER A 26 -7.44 -12.66 4.98
N GLY A 27 -6.74 -11.89 5.83
CA GLY A 27 -5.35 -12.16 6.19
C GLY A 27 -4.31 -11.19 5.61
N LEU A 28 -4.72 -10.13 4.89
CA LEU A 28 -3.81 -9.06 4.54
C LEU A 28 -3.39 -8.32 5.82
N ILE A 29 -2.10 -8.20 6.09
CA ILE A 29 -1.57 -7.57 7.30
C ILE A 29 -0.38 -6.69 6.97
N PHE A 30 0.07 -5.90 7.94
CA PHE A 30 1.38 -5.28 7.96
C PHE A 30 2.35 -6.29 8.60
N PRO A 31 3.26 -6.93 7.84
CA PRO A 31 4.12 -7.97 8.39
C PRO A 31 5.12 -7.38 9.39
N ALA A 32 5.11 -7.88 10.62
CA ALA A 32 6.07 -7.51 11.68
C ALA A 32 7.46 -8.12 11.49
N VAL A 33 7.61 -9.05 10.55
CA VAL A 33 8.86 -9.69 10.13
C VAL A 33 8.99 -9.62 8.61
N SER A 34 10.20 -9.83 8.10
CA SER A 34 10.47 -9.76 6.67
C SER A 34 9.56 -10.70 5.87
N TYR A 35 8.78 -10.11 4.96
CA TYR A 35 8.01 -10.78 3.93
C TYR A 35 8.67 -10.51 2.58
N LYS A 36 9.37 -11.52 2.03
CA LYS A 36 10.13 -11.41 0.78
C LYS A 36 11.13 -10.24 0.74
N GLY A 37 11.74 -9.90 1.87
CA GLY A 37 12.69 -8.78 1.98
C GLY A 37 12.06 -7.45 2.38
N PHE A 38 10.73 -7.36 2.46
CA PHE A 38 10.00 -6.15 2.85
C PHE A 38 9.36 -6.29 4.23
N ILE A 39 9.12 -5.18 4.91
CA ILE A 39 8.44 -5.15 6.22
C ILE A 39 7.31 -4.12 6.20
N GLU A 40 6.41 -4.19 7.18
CA GLU A 40 5.37 -3.17 7.39
C GLU A 40 4.56 -2.86 6.12
N SER A 41 4.51 -1.60 5.67
CA SER A 41 3.68 -1.17 4.53
C SER A 41 4.18 -1.71 3.19
N GLU A 42 5.48 -1.88 3.01
CA GLU A 42 6.05 -2.51 1.82
C GLU A 42 5.76 -4.02 1.81
N GLY A 43 5.85 -4.65 2.98
CA GLY A 43 5.48 -6.06 3.18
C GLY A 43 3.99 -6.29 2.90
N LEU A 44 3.12 -5.35 3.28
CA LEU A 44 1.70 -5.39 2.96
C LEU A 44 1.46 -5.39 1.44
N ALA A 45 2.16 -4.54 0.67
CA ALA A 45 2.01 -4.50 -0.78
C ALA A 45 2.46 -5.81 -1.44
N ALA A 46 3.59 -6.38 -0.98
CA ALA A 46 4.07 -7.67 -1.45
C ALA A 46 3.08 -8.81 -1.13
N LEU A 47 2.50 -8.82 0.08
CA LEU A 47 1.48 -9.81 0.48
C LEU A 47 0.18 -9.62 -0.31
N ALA A 48 -0.27 -8.38 -0.54
CA ALA A 48 -1.46 -8.10 -1.35
C ALA A 48 -1.33 -8.68 -2.75
N ARG A 49 -0.14 -8.54 -3.37
CA ARG A 49 0.16 -9.12 -4.69
C ARG A 49 0.06 -10.65 -4.69
N ASP A 50 0.59 -11.31 -3.67
CA ASP A 50 0.47 -12.77 -3.56
C ASP A 50 -0.98 -13.23 -3.29
N MET A 51 -1.79 -12.38 -2.67
CA MET A 51 -3.23 -12.59 -2.50
C MET A 51 -4.06 -12.26 -3.76
N GLY A 52 -3.42 -11.84 -4.85
CA GLY A 52 -4.08 -11.52 -6.13
C GLY A 52 -4.63 -10.09 -6.21
N TYR A 53 -4.17 -9.18 -5.35
CA TYR A 53 -4.57 -7.78 -5.35
C TYR A 53 -3.40 -6.86 -5.75
N ALA A 54 -3.73 -5.71 -6.33
CA ALA A 54 -2.75 -4.68 -6.68
C ALA A 54 -2.90 -3.45 -5.79
N CYS A 55 -1.79 -2.76 -5.55
CA CYS A 55 -1.76 -1.46 -4.89
C CYS A 55 -1.76 -0.34 -5.94
N TRP A 56 -2.43 0.77 -5.63
CA TRP A 56 -2.62 1.86 -6.57
C TRP A 56 -2.31 3.21 -5.91
N GLY A 57 -1.59 4.05 -6.64
CA GLY A 57 -1.36 5.45 -6.30
C GLY A 57 -2.33 6.35 -7.06
N LEU A 58 -2.66 7.49 -6.45
CA LEU A 58 -3.51 8.54 -7.01
C LEU A 58 -2.70 9.84 -7.13
N PRO A 59 -1.88 10.02 -8.20
CA PRO A 59 -0.90 11.11 -8.27
C PRO A 59 -1.49 12.53 -8.30
N GLN A 60 -2.80 12.65 -8.52
CA GLN A 60 -3.56 13.89 -8.56
C GLN A 60 -4.20 14.24 -7.20
N ILE A 61 -4.15 13.33 -6.23
CA ILE A 61 -4.62 13.57 -4.86
C ILE A 61 -3.40 13.87 -3.99
N GLU A 62 -3.39 15.05 -3.40
CA GLU A 62 -2.34 15.47 -2.48
C GLU A 62 -2.84 15.36 -1.04
N ILE A 63 -2.03 14.69 -0.21
CA ILE A 63 -2.23 14.62 1.24
C ILE A 63 -1.06 15.34 1.89
N VAL A 64 -1.36 16.32 2.75
CA VAL A 64 -0.35 17.10 3.47
C VAL A 64 -0.17 16.52 4.86
N HIS A 65 1.02 15.98 5.13
CA HIS A 65 1.46 15.70 6.49
C HIS A 65 2.09 16.97 7.07
N PRO A 66 1.57 17.55 8.16
CA PRO A 66 2.17 18.75 8.74
C PRO A 66 3.59 18.43 9.24
N ALA A 67 4.50 19.41 9.11
CA ALA A 67 5.75 19.35 9.86
C ALA A 67 5.41 19.42 11.36
N GLN A 68 6.04 18.56 12.16
CA GLN A 68 5.92 18.59 13.61
C GLN A 68 6.46 19.89 14.19
#